data_AF-A0A4D4M5V2-F1
#
_entry.id   AF-A0A4D4M5V2-F1
#
_cell.length_a   1.000
_cell.length_b   1.000
_cell.length_c   1.000
_cell.angle_alpha   90.00
_cell.angle_beta   90.00
_cell.angle_gamma   90.00
#
_symmetry.space_group_name_H-M   'P 1'
#
loop_
_entity.id
_entity.type
_entity.pdbx_description
1 polymer ?
#
loop_
_entity_poly.entity_id
_entity_poly.type
_entity_poly.pdbx_seq_one_letter_code
_entity_poly.pdbx_strand_id
1 'polypeptide(L)'
;MLDALTVVTAVAALLLTAWCGWAAYRDQPTKDWHFIGMAVVSLLAVVQLVVGVVQLARGQQPEQGTTIFVAYLLGAFACVPAAGFMSLAERTRWGSITVAAGGVVLAVLEVRLYDIWGS
;
A
#
# COMPACT_ATOMS: atom_id res chain seq x y z
N MET A 1 -2.21 -16.43 -3.38
CA MET A 1 -1.84 -15.85 -2.08
C MET A 1 -2.96 -14.92 -1.68
N LEU A 2 -3.86 -15.37 -0.79
CA LEU A 2 -4.73 -14.52 0.02
C LEU A 2 -5.63 -13.50 -0.72
N ASP A 3 -6.64 -13.94 -1.49
CA ASP A 3 -7.72 -13.05 -1.97
C ASP A 3 -8.17 -12.11 -0.85
N ALA A 4 -8.38 -12.66 0.35
CA ALA A 4 -8.74 -11.89 1.52
C ALA A 4 -7.68 -10.86 1.94
N LEU A 5 -6.38 -11.18 1.97
CA LEU A 5 -5.36 -10.20 2.40
C LEU A 5 -5.11 -9.15 1.32
N THR A 6 -4.98 -9.53 0.06
CA THR A 6 -4.83 -8.60 -1.06
C THR A 6 -6.04 -7.68 -1.17
N VAL A 7 -7.27 -8.22 -1.04
CA VAL A 7 -8.50 -7.41 -1.01
C VAL A 7 -8.54 -6.53 0.24
N VAL A 8 -8.20 -7.04 1.42
CA VAL A 8 -8.17 -6.23 2.66
C VAL A 8 -7.15 -5.11 2.56
N THR A 9 -5.94 -5.36 2.06
CA THR A 9 -4.90 -4.34 1.85
C THR A 9 -5.35 -3.32 0.81
N ALA A 10 -5.94 -3.76 -0.31
CA ALA A 10 -6.47 -2.87 -1.34
C ALA A 10 -7.62 -1.99 -0.82
N VAL A 11 -8.58 -2.58 -0.10
CA VAL A 11 -9.69 -1.85 0.51
C VAL A 11 -9.18 -0.87 1.56
N ALA A 12 -8.23 -1.28 2.41
CA ALA A 12 -7.62 -0.39 3.40
C ALA A 12 -6.86 0.77 2.75
N ALA A 13 -6.14 0.51 1.65
CA ALA A 13 -5.47 1.53 0.86
C ALA A 13 -6.47 2.53 0.24
N LEU A 14 -7.58 2.04 -0.32
CA LEU A 14 -8.64 2.88 -0.87
C LEU A 14 -9.35 3.72 0.20
N LEU A 15 -9.61 3.14 1.38
CA LEU A 15 -10.16 3.87 2.52
C LEU A 15 -9.21 4.97 2.99
N LEU A 16 -7.90 4.69 3.05
CA LEU A 16 -6.89 5.69 3.37
C LEU A 16 -6.85 6.79 2.32
N THR A 17 -6.89 6.44 1.03
CA THR A 17 -6.99 7.42 -0.07
C THR A 17 -8.22 8.29 0.06
N ALA A 18 -9.40 7.71 0.31
CA ALA A 18 -10.64 8.46 0.45
C ALA A 18 -10.58 9.43 1.64
N TRP A 19 -10.03 8.97 2.76
CA TRP A 19 -9.89 9.76 3.98
C TRP A 19 -8.89 10.92 3.81
N CYS A 20 -7.68 10.63 3.33
CA CYS A 20 -6.65 11.65 3.06
C CYS A 20 -7.05 12.60 1.92
N GLY A 21 -7.71 12.10 0.88
CA GLY A 21 -8.23 12.89 -0.22
C GLY A 21 -9.33 13.84 0.23
N TRP A 22 -10.21 13.40 1.13
CA TRP A 22 -11.23 14.26 1.73
C TRP A 22 -10.65 15.35 2.63
N ALA A 23 -9.61 15.04 3.41
CA ALA A 23 -8.88 16.03 4.19
C ALA A 23 -8.17 17.07 3.30
N ALA A 24 -7.56 16.63 2.20
CA ALA A 24 -6.98 17.52 1.19
C ALA A 24 -8.03 18.41 0.53
N TYR A 25 -9.20 17.87 0.19
CA TYR A 25 -10.33 18.65 -0.37
C TYR A 25 -10.84 19.73 0.61
N ARG A 26 -10.69 19.50 1.92
CA ARG A 26 -11.02 20.46 2.98
C ARG A 26 -9.88 21.45 3.29
N ASP A 27 -8.82 21.49 2.48
CA ASP A 27 -7.60 22.28 2.71
C ASP A 27 -6.94 22.03 4.08
N GLN A 28 -7.14 20.85 4.66
CA GLN A 28 -6.56 20.50 5.97
C GLN A 28 -5.22 19.79 5.80
N PRO A 29 -4.20 20.13 6.61
CA PRO A 29 -2.98 19.37 6.69
C PRO A 29 -3.21 18.00 7.34
N THR A 30 -2.27 17.09 7.11
CA THR A 30 -2.28 15.72 7.67
C THR A 30 -2.23 15.79 9.20
N LYS A 31 -3.38 15.58 9.86
CA LYS A 31 -3.49 15.50 11.33
C LYS A 31 -2.97 14.17 11.85
N ASP A 32 -2.59 14.10 13.13
CA ASP A 32 -2.03 12.91 13.80
C ASP A 32 -2.84 11.61 13.57
N TRP A 33 -4.16 11.72 13.44
CA TRP A 33 -5.04 10.60 13.10
C TRP A 33 -4.81 9.99 11.70
N HIS A 34 -4.41 10.78 10.72
CA HIS A 34 -4.11 10.28 9.37
C HIS A 34 -2.83 9.42 9.37
N PHE A 35 -1.88 9.73 10.26
CA PHE A 35 -0.68 8.93 10.45
C PHE A 35 -0.98 7.57 11.06
N ILE A 36 -2.01 7.44 11.90
CA ILE A 36 -2.49 6.14 12.38
C ILE A 36 -3.02 5.31 11.20
N GLY A 37 -3.81 5.92 10.31
CA GLY A 37 -4.28 5.25 9.08
C GLY A 37 -3.12 4.77 8.20
N MET A 38 -2.12 5.62 7.97
CA MET A 38 -0.91 5.25 7.22
C MET A 38 -0.13 4.11 7.89
N ALA A 39 -0.04 4.12 9.23
CA ALA A 39 0.64 3.08 9.99
C ALA A 39 -0.07 1.73 9.86
N VAL A 40 -1.41 1.72 9.90
CA VAL A 40 -2.22 0.51 9.70
C VAL A 40 -2.02 -0.05 8.30
N VAL A 41 -2.10 0.78 7.26
CA VAL A 41 -1.90 0.31 5.87
C VAL A 41 -0.46 -0.16 5.65
N SER A 42 0.54 0.53 6.21
CA SER A 42 1.94 0.08 6.17
C SER A 42 2.13 -1.26 6.85
N LEU A 43 1.46 -1.49 7.99
CA LEU A 43 1.53 -2.77 8.70
C LEU A 43 0.91 -3.90 7.88
N LEU A 44 -0.22 -3.66 7.21
CA LEU A 44 -0.81 -4.62 6.27
C LEU A 44 0.15 -4.97 5.14
N ALA A 45 0.82 -3.97 4.56
CA ALA A 45 1.82 -4.19 3.52
C ALA A 45 3.04 -4.98 4.02
N VAL A 46 3.47 -4.78 5.27
CA VAL A 46 4.51 -5.62 5.92
C VAL A 46 4.05 -7.07 6.05
N VAL A 47 2.82 -7.30 6.54
CA VAL A 47 2.28 -8.65 6.68
C VAL A 47 2.23 -9.34 5.31
N GLN A 48 1.81 -8.63 4.28
CA GLN A 48 1.79 -9.13 2.91
C GLN A 48 3.19 -9.47 2.39
N LEU A 49 4.19 -8.61 2.65
CA LEU A 49 5.59 -8.88 2.31
C LEU A 49 6.08 -10.17 2.98
N VAL A 50 5.85 -10.34 4.28
CA VAL A 50 6.26 -11.53 5.03
C VAL A 50 5.58 -12.78 4.48
N VAL A 51 4.28 -12.74 4.23
CA VAL A 51 3.56 -13.90 3.67
C VAL A 51 4.08 -14.24 2.26
N GLY A 52 4.33 -13.23 1.42
CA GLY A 52 4.91 -13.44 0.10
C GLY A 52 6.25 -14.14 0.13
N VAL A 53 7.14 -13.69 1.00
CA VAL A 53 8.45 -14.33 1.20
C VAL A 53 8.31 -15.76 1.71
N VAL A 54 7.41 -16.02 2.67
CA VAL A 54 7.17 -17.37 3.20
C VAL A 54 6.64 -18.31 2.12
N GLN A 55 5.74 -17.84 1.25
CA GLN A 55 5.18 -18.65 0.16
C GLN A 55 6.24 -19.01 -0.88
N LEU A 56 7.09 -18.05 -1.24
CA LEU A 56 8.26 -18.27 -2.08
C LEU A 56 9.22 -19.30 -1.46
N ALA A 57 9.50 -19.18 -0.16
CA ALA A 57 10.35 -20.12 0.57
C ALA A 57 9.75 -21.54 0.67
N ARG A 58 8.42 -21.66 0.62
CA ARG A 58 7.70 -22.95 0.53
C ARG A 58 7.73 -23.58 -0.87
N GLY A 59 8.42 -22.96 -1.83
CA GLY A 59 8.55 -23.45 -3.20
C GLY A 59 7.35 -23.10 -4.09
N GLN A 60 6.43 -22.26 -3.64
CA GLN A 60 5.37 -21.72 -4.48
C GLN A 60 5.99 -20.66 -5.41
N GLN A 61 5.79 -20.82 -6.72
CA GLN A 61 6.32 -19.89 -7.72
C GLN A 61 5.16 -19.13 -8.37
N PRO A 62 5.25 -17.79 -8.53
CA PRO A 62 4.26 -17.03 -9.27
C PRO A 62 4.30 -17.40 -10.76
N GLU A 63 3.14 -17.38 -11.43
CA GLU A 63 3.04 -17.74 -12.85
C GLU A 63 3.88 -16.87 -13.76
N GLN A 64 3.94 -15.56 -13.50
CA GLN A 64 4.70 -14.61 -14.32
C GLN A 64 6.17 -14.48 -13.86
N GLY A 65 6.59 -15.26 -12.85
CA GLY A 65 7.97 -15.35 -12.39
C GLY A 65 8.27 -14.62 -11.07
N THR A 66 9.11 -15.26 -10.25
CA THR A 66 9.52 -14.82 -8.90
C THR A 66 10.09 -13.41 -8.86
N THR A 67 10.95 -13.04 -9.82
CA THR A 67 11.63 -11.74 -9.79
C THR A 67 10.65 -10.58 -9.93
N ILE A 68 9.67 -10.71 -10.84
CA ILE A 68 8.64 -9.68 -11.06
C ILE A 68 7.77 -9.56 -9.81
N PHE A 69 7.35 -10.69 -9.24
CA PHE A 69 6.56 -10.70 -8.03
C PHE A 69 7.26 -10.01 -6.85
N VAL A 70 8.53 -10.33 -6.60
CA VAL A 70 9.30 -9.71 -5.50
C VAL A 70 9.49 -8.21 -5.73
N ALA A 71 9.74 -7.77 -6.96
CA ALA A 71 9.86 -6.35 -7.27
C ALA A 71 8.57 -5.58 -6.97
N TYR A 72 7.42 -6.12 -7.36
CA TYR A 72 6.12 -5.52 -7.06
C TYR A 72 5.76 -5.57 -5.57
N LEU A 73 6.11 -6.65 -4.88
CA LEU A 73 5.88 -6.82 -3.45
C LEU A 73 6.66 -5.79 -2.62
N LEU A 74 7.93 -5.55 -3.00
CA LEU A 74 8.74 -4.50 -2.41
C LEU A 74 8.19 -3.10 -2.74
N GLY A 75 7.72 -2.89 -3.97
CA GLY A 75 7.07 -1.64 -4.37
C GLY A 75 5.83 -1.33 -3.55
N ALA A 76 4.95 -2.32 -3.35
CA ALA A 76 3.75 -2.20 -2.53
C ALA A 76 4.10 -1.87 -1.07
N PHE A 77 5.06 -2.58 -0.49
CA PHE A 77 5.57 -2.31 0.86
C PHE A 77 6.13 -0.89 1.00
N ALA A 78 6.92 -0.42 0.04
CA ALA A 78 7.59 0.88 0.13
C ALA A 78 6.64 2.07 -0.14
N CYS A 79 5.53 1.85 -0.84
CA CYS A 79 4.66 2.92 -1.33
C CYS A 79 4.09 3.80 -0.20
N VAL A 80 3.47 3.19 0.81
CA VAL A 80 2.80 3.92 1.90
C VAL A 80 3.79 4.53 2.90
N PRO A 81 4.86 3.84 3.34
CA PRO A 81 5.91 4.45 4.15
C PRO A 81 6.58 5.64 3.46
N ALA A 82 6.88 5.54 2.16
CA ALA A 82 7.46 6.64 1.40
C ALA A 82 6.51 7.84 1.30
N ALA A 83 5.23 7.59 0.99
CA ALA A 83 4.21 8.63 0.95
C ALA A 83 3.99 9.28 2.32
N GLY A 84 4.02 8.49 3.40
CA GLY A 84 3.97 8.97 4.76
C GLY A 84 5.16 9.85 5.12
N PHE A 85 6.38 9.43 4.80
CA PHE A 85 7.59 10.22 5.05
C PHE A 85 7.57 11.56 4.30
N MET A 86 7.15 11.55 3.04
CA MET A 86 6.96 12.77 2.26
C MET A 86 5.90 13.69 2.88
N SER A 87 4.82 13.12 3.42
CA SER A 87 3.78 13.87 4.16
C SER A 87 4.30 14.50 5.45
N LEU A 88 5.23 13.84 6.16
CA LEU A 88 5.89 14.43 7.33
C LEU A 88 6.79 15.60 6.93
N ALA A 89 7.50 15.48 5.82
CA ALA A 89 8.35 16.54 5.30
C ALA A 89 7.52 17.76 4.87
N GLU A 90 6.32 17.53 4.33
CA GLU A 90 5.45 18.59 3.82
C GLU A 90 4.09 18.61 4.53
N ARG A 91 4.05 19.23 5.72
CA ARG A 91 2.84 19.38 6.57
C ARG A 91 1.82 20.39 6.04
N THR A 92 1.53 20.37 4.75
CA THR A 92 0.50 21.19 4.09
C THR A 92 -0.57 20.30 3.44
N ARG A 93 -1.55 20.89 2.74
CA ARG A 93 -2.51 20.12 1.92
C ARG A 93 -1.82 19.17 0.93
N TRP A 94 -0.61 19.52 0.47
CA TRP A 94 0.17 18.71 -0.47
C TRP A 94 0.65 17.41 0.16
N GLY A 95 0.97 17.39 1.46
CA GLY A 95 1.28 16.17 2.19
C GLY A 95 0.10 15.20 2.25
N SER A 96 -1.14 15.70 2.33
CA SER A 96 -2.34 14.86 2.30
C SER A 96 -2.64 14.32 0.90
N ILE A 97 -2.39 15.12 -0.15
CA ILE A 97 -2.50 14.70 -1.56
C ILE A 97 -1.50 13.57 -1.86
N THR A 98 -0.25 13.70 -1.42
CA THR A 98 0.78 12.67 -1.63
C THR A 98 0.41 11.32 -1.00
N VAL A 99 -0.17 11.34 0.20
CA VAL A 99 -0.65 10.11 0.87
C VAL A 99 -1.84 9.51 0.11
N ALA A 100 -2.78 10.34 -0.34
CA ALA A 100 -3.91 9.87 -1.12
C ALA A 100 -3.46 9.20 -2.43
N ALA A 101 -2.51 9.83 -3.15
CA ALA A 101 -1.89 9.27 -4.35
C ALA A 101 -1.15 7.96 -4.05
N GLY A 102 -0.38 7.90 -2.95
CA GLY A 102 0.29 6.68 -2.51
C GLY A 102 -0.68 5.53 -2.24
N GLY A 103 -1.82 5.79 -1.61
CA GLY A 103 -2.87 4.78 -1.41
C GLY A 103 -3.48 4.26 -2.72
N VAL A 104 -3.66 5.12 -3.73
CA VAL A 104 -4.14 4.70 -5.06
C VAL A 104 -3.11 3.80 -5.74
N VAL A 105 -1.83 4.20 -5.70
CA VAL A 105 -0.75 3.42 -6.28
C VAL A 105 -0.66 2.05 -5.61
N LEU A 106 -0.76 1.99 -4.27
CA LEU A 106 -0.81 0.72 -3.56
C LEU A 106 -1.97 -0.15 -4.05
N ALA A 107 -3.19 0.39 -4.16
CA ALA A 107 -4.34 -0.37 -4.66
C ALA A 107 -4.12 -0.95 -6.06
N VAL A 108 -3.47 -0.20 -6.96
CA VAL A 108 -3.10 -0.69 -8.30
C VAL A 108 -2.03 -1.78 -8.24
N LEU A 109 -1.03 -1.62 -7.36
CA LEU A 109 0.01 -2.62 -7.15
C LEU A 109 -0.58 -3.93 -6.60
N GLU A 110 -1.59 -3.87 -5.74
CA GLU A 110 -2.30 -5.07 -5.25
C GLU A 110 -2.98 -5.84 -6.38
N VAL A 111 -3.68 -5.15 -7.29
CA VAL A 111 -4.29 -5.78 -8.47
C VAL A 111 -3.23 -6.43 -9.35
N ARG A 112 -2.07 -5.76 -9.54
CA ARG A 112 -0.96 -6.34 -10.30
C ARG A 112 -0.32 -7.53 -9.60
N LEU A 113 -0.19 -7.49 -8.28
CA LEU A 113 0.36 -8.60 -7.51
C LEU A 113 -0.51 -9.85 -7.62
N TYR A 114 -1.82 -9.64 -7.61
CA TYR A 114 -2.82 -10.68 -7.82
C TYR A 114 -2.67 -11.33 -9.20
N ASP A 115 -2.58 -10.52 -10.25
CA ASP A 115 -2.39 -10.95 -11.64
C ASP A 115 -1.06 -11.72 -11.85
N ILE A 116 0.02 -11.28 -11.20
CA ILE A 116 1.35 -11.94 -11.28
C ILE A 116 1.36 -13.30 -10.60
N TRP A 117 0.60 -13.45 -9.50
CA TRP A 117 0.60 -14.69 -8.70
C TRP A 117 -0.05 -15.86 -9.45
N GLY A 118 -0.99 -15.57 -10.33
CA GLY A 118 -1.69 -16.57 -11.13
C GLY A 118 -3.16 -16.60 -10.78
N SER A 119 -3.95 -16.13 -11.74
CA SER A 119 -5.41 -16.24 -11.80
C SER A 119 -5.84 -17.64 -12.26
#